data_AF-A0A914MYQ2-F1
#
_entry.id   AF-A0A914MYQ2-F1
#
_cell.length_a   1.000
_cell.length_b   1.000
_cell.length_c   1.000
_cell.angle_alpha   90.00
_cell.angle_beta   90.00
_cell.angle_gamma   90.00
#
_symmetry.space_group_name_H-M   'P 1'
#
loop_
_entity.id
_entity.type
_entity.pdbx_description
1 polymer ?
#
loop_
_entity_poly.entity_id
_entity_poly.type
_entity_poly.pdbx_seq_one_letter_code
_entity_poly.pdbx_strand_id
1 'polypeptide(L)' 'MMSISSIKSLILSGGRESFARYPKWAQTFENEIKFEFKTHQSNAIILYTDDGK' A
#
# COMPACT_ATOMS: atom_id res chain seq x y z
N MET A 1 -8.28 27.63 -13.68
CA MET A 1 -7.96 26.22 -13.97
C MET A 1 -7.17 25.68 -12.79
N MET A 2 -7.73 24.75 -12.02
CA MET A 2 -7.02 24.09 -10.91
C MET A 2 -6.02 23.10 -11.49
N SER A 3 -4.74 23.26 -11.15
CA SER A 3 -3.70 22.29 -11.49
C SER A 3 -3.83 21.10 -10.54
N ILE A 4 -4.16 19.93 -11.09
CA ILE A 4 -4.15 18.67 -10.34
C ILE A 4 -2.67 18.29 -10.14
N SER A 5 -2.20 18.38 -8.90
CA SER A 5 -0.88 17.90 -8.52
C SER A 5 -0.78 16.38 -8.73
N SER A 6 0.27 15.96 -9.42
CA SER A 6 0.62 14.56 -9.78
C SER A 6 0.41 13.58 -8.62
N ILE A 7 -0.49 12.60 -8.84
CA ILE A 7 -0.67 11.47 -7.92
C ILE A 7 0.57 10.57 -8.04
N LYS A 8 1.35 10.44 -6.97
CA LYS A 8 2.46 9.48 -6.89
C LYS A 8 1.91 8.11 -6.55
N SER A 9 1.62 7.30 -7.56
CA SER A 9 1.37 5.86 -7.38
C SER A 9 2.68 5.11 -7.11
N LEU A 10 2.59 4.04 -6.31
CA LEU A 10 3.70 3.11 -6.11
C LEU A 10 3.58 2.00 -7.15
N ILE A 11 4.59 1.85 -8.00
CA ILE A 11 4.68 0.74 -8.96
C ILE A 11 5.62 -0.32 -8.40
N LEU A 12 5.06 -1.49 -8.11
CA LEU A 12 5.80 -2.67 -7.70
C LEU A 12 5.96 -3.59 -8.92
N SER A 13 7.13 -4.22 -9.04
CA SER A 13 7.43 -5.17 -10.13
C SER A 13 6.60 -6.45 -10.07
N GLY A 14 5.99 -6.73 -8.91
CA GLY A 14 5.25 -7.97 -8.65
C GLY A 14 6.14 -9.17 -8.31
N GLY A 15 7.47 -9.00 -8.23
CA GLY A 15 8.36 -10.01 -7.70
C GLY A 15 8.08 -10.30 -6.21
N ARG A 16 8.47 -11.48 -5.71
CA ARG A 16 8.23 -11.88 -4.30
C ARG A 16 8.88 -10.91 -3.29
N GLU A 17 10.03 -10.35 -3.65
CA GLU A 17 10.76 -9.36 -2.85
C GLU A 17 10.32 -7.90 -3.13
N SER A 18 9.31 -7.71 -3.98
CA SER A 18 8.86 -6.38 -4.42
C SER A 18 7.75 -5.85 -3.53
N PHE A 19 8.11 -5.30 -2.38
CA PHE A 19 7.17 -4.67 -1.46
C PHE A 19 7.70 -3.31 -0.97
N ALA A 20 6.79 -2.45 -0.51
CA ALA A 20 7.14 -1.26 0.24
C ALA A 20 6.81 -1.50 1.71
N ARG A 21 7.73 -1.10 2.59
CA ARG A 21 7.55 -1.19 4.03
C ARG A 21 7.25 0.18 4.60
N TYR A 22 6.15 0.27 5.34
CA TYR A 22 5.73 1.49 6.04
C TYR A 22 5.98 1.35 7.54
N PRO A 23 6.05 2.46 8.29
CA PRO A 23 6.13 2.42 9.75
C PRO A 23 4.97 1.63 10.37
N LYS A 24 5.18 1.14 11.61
CA LYS A 24 4.13 0.42 12.34
C LYS A 24 2.87 1.27 12.43
N TRP A 25 1.74 0.66 12.09
CA TRP A 25 0.45 1.32 12.24
C TRP A 25 0.20 1.63 13.72
N ALA A 26 0.07 2.92 14.06
CA ALA A 26 -0.30 3.37 15.38
C ALA A 26 -1.75 2.99 15.69
N GLN A 27 -1.96 2.18 16.73
CA GLN A 27 -3.28 1.80 17.21
C GLN A 27 -3.87 2.96 18.05
N THR A 28 -4.59 3.86 17.41
CA THR A 28 -5.41 4.89 18.08
C THR A 28 -6.90 4.56 17.93
N PHE A 29 -7.78 5.27 18.64
CA PHE A 29 -9.22 5.18 18.35
C PHE A 29 -9.47 5.69 16.93
N GLU A 30 -10.17 4.87 16.12
CA GLU A 30 -10.59 5.13 14.73
C GLU A 30 -9.44 5.34 13.73
N ASN A 31 -8.91 4.25 13.18
CA ASN A 31 -7.94 4.30 12.08
C ASN A 31 -8.45 3.57 10.84
N GLU A 32 -8.23 4.16 9.67
CA GLU A 32 -8.62 3.60 8.37
C GLU A 32 -7.44 3.55 7.40
N ILE A 33 -7.29 2.44 6.68
CA ILE A 33 -6.37 2.33 5.54
C ILE A 33 -7.20 2.22 4.26
N LYS A 34 -7.07 3.21 3.37
CA LYS A 34 -7.67 3.24 2.04
C LYS A 34 -6.58 3.23 0.97
N PHE A 35 -6.69 2.35 -0.02
CA PHE A 35 -5.84 2.37 -1.21
C PHE A 35 -6.59 1.78 -2.41
N GLU A 36 -6.13 2.16 -3.60
CA GLU A 36 -6.54 1.56 -4.86
C GLU A 36 -5.35 0.80 -5.44
N PHE A 37 -5.61 -0.35 -6.07
CA PHE A 37 -4.56 -1.14 -6.70
C PHE A 37 -5.03 -1.66 -8.06
N LYS A 38 -4.06 -1.88 -8.96
CA LYS A 38 -4.26 -2.54 -10.24
C LYS A 38 -3.12 -3.51 -10.47
N THR A 39 -3.43 -4.74 -10.84
CA THR A 39 -2.43 -5.78 -11.12
C THR A 39 -2.87 -6.68 -12.27
N HIS A 40 -1.91 -7.23 -12.99
CA HIS A 40 -2.13 -8.33 -13.93
C HIS A 40 -1.76 -9.69 -13.32
N GLN A 41 -1.28 -9.71 -12.07
CA GLN A 41 -0.94 -10.95 -11.38
C GLN A 41 -2.22 -11.63 -10.87
N SER A 42 -2.32 -12.94 -11.09
CA SER A 42 -3.45 -13.74 -10.60
C SER A 42 -3.40 -13.99 -9.09
N ASN A 43 -2.20 -13.94 -8.50
CA ASN A 43 -1.98 -14.17 -7.08
C ASN A 43 -0.99 -13.13 -6.55
N ALA A 44 -1.38 -12.38 -5.52
CA ALA A 44 -0.53 -11.37 -4.89
C ALA A 44 -0.98 -11.11 -3.45
N ILE A 45 -0.04 -10.67 -2.61
CA ILE A 45 -0.33 -10.06 -1.32
C ILE A 45 -0.37 -8.55 -1.53
N ILE A 46 -1.48 -7.91 -1.17
CA ILE A 46 -1.67 -6.47 -1.39
C ILE A 46 -1.35 -5.66 -0.14
N LEU A 47 -1.76 -6.15 1.03
CA LEU A 47 -1.45 -5.57 2.32
C LEU A 47 -1.14 -6.70 3.30
N TYR A 48 -0.04 -6.52 4.04
CA TYR A 48 0.32 -7.37 5.15
C TYR A 48 0.63 -6.50 6.37
N THR A 49 0.01 -6.83 7.49
CA THR A 49 0.25 -6.19 8.77
C THR A 49 0.51 -7.27 9.79
N ASP A 50 1.51 -7.05 10.62
CA ASP A 50 1.88 -7.93 11.72
C ASP A 50 1.94 -7.12 13.01
N ASP A 51 1.50 -7.71 14.13
CA ASP A 51 1.60 -7.06 15.44
C ASP A 51 3.03 -7.13 16.00
N GLY A 52 3.89 -7.96 15.39
CA GLY A 52 5.31 -8.12 15.68
C GLY A 52 5.56 -8.82 17.01
N LYS A 53 4.61 -9.64 17.47
CA LYS A 53 4.73 -10.45 18.69
C LYS A 53 5.46 -11.77 18.46
#